data_AF-A0A6L9ZZY7-F1
#
_entry.id   AF-A0A6L9ZZY7-F1
#
_cell.length_a   1.000
_cell.length_b   1.000
_cell.length_c   1.000
_cell.angle_alpha   90.00
_cell.angle_beta   90.00
_cell.angle_gamma   90.00
#
_symmetry.space_group_name_H-M   'P 1'
#
loop_
_entity.id
_entity.type
_entity.pdbx_description
1 polymer ?
#
loop_
_entity_poly.entity_id
_entity_poly.type
_entity_poly.pdbx_seq_one_letter_code
_entity_poly.pdbx_strand_id
1 'polypeptide(L)'
;MDEDKSTAEYLEELELADLEGQEVTVEMVVQKVSQEEDDDDENEEEENENEEERGEREKITVTLNSAAAPVTAANFVDLVEQNFYDALAFHRFVEGFVVQGGDPQGRDPDFLIEDLGSGKFVNPATEAPREIPLEIQVAETGEIVYNEVVADPVELSHETGVIAMARSQALDTASSQFYFSLDNIANQLDGGYAVFGEVSEGFDFVQDLREGDRILVARVVDGDISSRTSEITTDSDLLNNWVNADNEAKVSYVLSMDEDTENDDSDANSAPDDDIVETSVLDDTILASQLAQTVDEEVEGEAEEEGEEGEEGEAEENSDSEDDDEGDDEIASAVDEDEDEDSEEATEVAENDDSESVLDIDVVDSFTTIIGTEGDDPLDVLEMNNVDPDSSFAIMGLAGNDQISGGSFTDILSGNEGNDTVSGRDGRDFVRGGKGNDELIGGKDDDILVGDHGVDILTGGLGADSFILRADIIDGIDEIDQADMITDFNVADNDRIIVVANFIPSEGLTYELFDDDTVIRLSDSGFILGVVSETSIEDVENNIFAVPETDYALRLG
;
A
#
# COMPACT_ATOMS: atom_id res chain seq x y z
N MET A 1 -37.74 10.74 -21.24
CA MET A 1 -37.59 9.30 -21.39
C MET A 1 -36.15 9.16 -21.81
N ASP A 2 -35.28 9.49 -20.86
CA ASP A 2 -33.91 9.03 -20.96
C ASP A 2 -34.01 7.53 -20.73
N GLU A 3 -33.34 6.76 -21.58
CA GLU A 3 -33.30 5.30 -21.49
C GLU A 3 -32.84 4.91 -20.09
N ASP A 4 -33.47 3.88 -19.50
CA ASP A 4 -33.09 3.38 -18.17
C ASP A 4 -31.63 2.91 -18.26
N LYS A 5 -30.71 3.76 -17.79
CA LYS A 5 -29.28 3.46 -17.75
C LYS A 5 -29.05 2.33 -16.75
N SER A 6 -28.26 1.36 -17.16
CA SER A 6 -27.74 0.30 -16.30
C SER A 6 -26.66 0.83 -15.35
N THR A 7 -26.37 0.09 -14.28
CA THR A 7 -25.27 0.35 -13.35
C THR A 7 -23.94 0.52 -14.09
N ALA A 8 -23.62 -0.39 -15.00
CA ALA A 8 -22.39 -0.34 -15.80
C ALA A 8 -22.29 0.95 -16.65
N GLU A 9 -23.40 1.43 -17.23
CA GLU A 9 -23.41 2.68 -17.99
C GLU A 9 -23.16 3.91 -17.10
N TYR A 10 -23.65 3.89 -15.84
CA TYR A 10 -23.34 4.95 -14.88
C TYR A 10 -21.88 4.93 -14.43
N LEU A 11 -21.33 3.76 -14.12
CA LEU A 11 -19.93 3.61 -13.73
C LEU A 11 -18.98 4.06 -14.86
N GLU A 12 -19.24 3.65 -16.10
CA GLU A 12 -18.44 4.04 -17.27
C GLU A 12 -18.50 5.56 -17.52
N GLU A 13 -19.70 6.18 -17.46
CA GLU A 13 -19.85 7.62 -17.69
C GLU A 13 -19.19 8.48 -16.61
N LEU A 14 -19.17 7.99 -15.37
CA LEU A 14 -18.59 8.70 -14.22
C LEU A 14 -17.10 8.38 -14.01
N GLU A 15 -16.54 7.47 -14.82
CA GLU A 15 -15.18 6.95 -14.71
C GLU A 15 -14.92 6.35 -13.32
N LEU A 16 -15.88 5.59 -12.80
CA LEU A 16 -15.84 4.96 -11.48
C LEU A 16 -15.47 3.48 -11.57
N ALA A 17 -14.73 3.00 -10.58
CA ALA A 17 -14.43 1.59 -10.40
C ALA A 17 -15.70 0.77 -10.21
N ASP A 18 -15.74 -0.43 -10.79
CA ASP A 18 -16.81 -1.39 -10.52
C ASP A 18 -16.44 -2.21 -9.29
N LEU A 19 -17.17 -1.99 -8.20
CA LEU A 19 -16.93 -2.62 -6.91
C LEU A 19 -17.95 -3.73 -6.63
N GLU A 20 -18.77 -4.13 -7.61
CA GLU A 20 -19.88 -5.06 -7.40
C GLU A 20 -19.42 -6.38 -6.76
N GLY A 21 -20.08 -6.76 -5.65
CA GLY A 21 -19.84 -8.03 -4.97
C GLY A 21 -18.61 -8.04 -4.06
N GLN A 22 -17.98 -6.88 -3.84
CA GLN A 22 -16.87 -6.72 -2.91
C GLN A 22 -17.32 -5.99 -1.63
N GLU A 23 -16.70 -6.35 -0.52
CA GLU A 23 -16.75 -5.52 0.69
C GLU A 23 -15.59 -4.53 0.60
N VAL A 24 -15.87 -3.25 0.86
CA VAL A 24 -14.84 -2.19 0.83
C VAL A 24 -14.90 -1.47 2.17
N THR A 25 -13.75 -1.34 2.83
CA THR A 25 -13.66 -0.70 4.14
C THR A 25 -12.95 0.64 4.02
N VAL A 26 -13.56 1.67 4.59
CA VAL A 26 -13.00 3.02 4.70
C VAL A 26 -12.82 3.36 6.16
N GLU A 27 -11.61 3.76 6.53
CA GLU A 27 -11.34 4.29 7.86
C GLU A 27 -11.14 5.80 7.83
N MET A 28 -11.63 6.47 8.86
CA MET A 28 -11.58 7.91 9.03
C MET A 28 -11.06 8.25 10.42
N VAL A 29 -10.03 9.10 10.51
CA VAL A 29 -9.67 9.73 11.78
C VAL A 29 -10.42 11.05 11.89
N VAL A 30 -11.24 11.18 12.91
CA VAL A 30 -12.04 12.39 13.14
C VAL A 30 -11.61 13.07 14.42
N GLN A 31 -11.49 14.39 14.37
CA GLN A 31 -11.17 15.24 15.51
C GLN A 31 -12.38 16.10 15.91
N LYS A 32 -12.73 16.05 17.19
CA LYS A 32 -13.67 17.00 17.80
C LYS A 32 -13.02 18.37 17.91
N VAL A 33 -13.76 19.43 17.59
CA VAL A 33 -13.29 20.80 17.88
C VAL A 33 -13.55 21.09 19.35
N SER A 34 -12.54 21.62 20.07
CA SER A 34 -12.73 22.04 21.46
C SER A 34 -13.85 23.08 21.50
N GLN A 35 -14.91 22.78 22.24
CA GLN A 35 -15.94 23.76 22.52
C GLN A 35 -15.38 24.63 23.64
N GLU A 36 -15.08 25.91 23.34
CA GLU A 36 -14.89 26.91 24.39
C GLU A 36 -16.16 26.88 25.25
N GLU A 37 -16.10 26.26 26.43
CA GLU A 37 -17.10 26.51 27.45
C GLU A 37 -16.96 28.00 27.78
N ASP A 38 -17.96 28.80 27.40
CA ASP A 38 -18.18 30.17 27.87
C ASP A 38 -18.42 30.15 29.40
N ASP A 39 -17.40 29.75 30.17
CA ASP A 39 -17.39 29.85 31.61
C ASP A 39 -17.01 31.29 31.97
N ASP A 40 -18.09 32.06 32.09
CA ASP A 40 -18.23 33.44 32.55
C ASP A 40 -17.73 33.65 34.01
N ASP A 41 -16.58 33.09 34.39
CA ASP A 41 -15.97 33.28 35.71
C ASP A 41 -14.56 33.89 35.58
N GLU A 42 -14.54 35.22 35.74
CA GLU A 42 -13.34 36.04 35.98
C GLU A 42 -12.45 35.43 37.08
N ASN A 43 -11.31 34.83 36.71
CA ASN A 43 -10.09 34.91 37.52
C ASN A 43 -8.83 34.77 36.66
N GLU A 44 -8.11 35.89 36.57
CA GLU A 44 -6.72 35.99 36.13
C GLU A 44 -5.81 35.15 37.04
N GLU A 45 -5.05 34.18 36.50
CA GLU A 45 -3.63 33.98 36.81
C GLU A 45 -2.90 33.41 35.57
N GLU A 46 -1.75 34.01 35.25
CA GLU A 46 -0.93 33.79 34.04
C GLU A 46 -0.08 32.49 34.09
N GLU A 47 0.36 32.09 32.88
CA GLU A 47 1.51 31.24 32.53
C GLU A 47 1.35 29.71 32.61
N ASN A 48 0.89 29.12 31.50
CA ASN A 48 1.45 27.90 30.90
C ASN A 48 1.18 27.89 29.38
N GLU A 49 1.98 28.63 28.61
CA GLU A 49 2.06 28.43 27.16
C GLU A 49 2.77 27.09 26.88
N ASN A 50 1.99 26.03 26.62
CA ASN A 50 2.27 24.86 25.78
C ASN A 50 1.53 23.63 26.33
N GLU A 51 0.28 23.43 25.89
CA GLU A 51 -0.50 22.17 25.79
C GLU A 51 -2.03 22.45 25.72
N GLU A 52 -2.47 23.62 25.26
CA GLU A 52 -3.90 23.93 25.13
C GLU A 52 -4.52 23.30 23.86
N GLU A 53 -5.38 22.31 24.12
CA GLU A 53 -6.56 21.90 23.34
C GLU A 53 -6.35 21.27 21.95
N ARG A 54 -5.75 20.08 21.90
CA ARG A 54 -6.08 19.15 20.81
C ARG A 54 -7.35 18.41 21.19
N GLY A 55 -8.49 18.76 20.60
CA GLY A 55 -9.75 18.06 20.84
C GLY A 55 -9.65 16.56 20.53
N GLU A 56 -10.49 15.77 21.20
CA GLU A 56 -10.55 14.30 21.17
C GLU A 56 -10.55 13.77 19.73
N ARG A 57 -9.78 12.71 19.49
CA ARG A 57 -9.61 12.09 18.18
C ARG A 57 -9.94 10.61 18.26
N GLU A 58 -10.73 10.12 17.33
CA GLU A 58 -11.13 8.72 17.28
C GLU A 58 -11.14 8.22 15.84
N LYS A 59 -10.89 6.92 15.68
CA LYS A 59 -11.02 6.21 14.42
C LYS A 59 -12.46 5.76 14.21
N ILE A 60 -12.98 5.96 13.01
CA ILE A 60 -14.30 5.48 12.58
C ILE A 60 -14.09 4.57 11.38
N THR A 61 -14.56 3.33 11.49
CA THR A 61 -14.47 2.33 10.41
C THR A 61 -15.85 2.19 9.77
N VAL A 62 -15.90 2.28 8.44
CA VAL A 62 -17.11 2.22 7.65
C VAL A 62 -16.99 1.12 6.61
N THR A 63 -17.91 0.16 6.65
CA THR A 63 -18.02 -0.91 5.67
C THR A 63 -19.05 -0.53 4.62
N LEU A 64 -18.66 -0.54 3.35
CA LEU A 64 -19.50 -0.15 2.22
C LEU A 64 -20.22 -1.36 1.62
N ASN A 65 -21.43 -1.13 1.12
CA ASN A 65 -22.23 -2.15 0.45
C ASN A 65 -22.41 -1.79 -1.03
N SER A 66 -21.38 -2.10 -1.82
CA SER A 66 -21.37 -1.88 -3.28
C SER A 66 -22.36 -2.79 -4.03
N ALA A 67 -22.76 -3.92 -3.45
CA ALA A 67 -23.75 -4.81 -4.09
C ALA A 67 -25.15 -4.18 -4.14
N ALA A 68 -25.53 -3.40 -3.13
CA ALA A 68 -26.84 -2.75 -3.04
C ALA A 68 -26.81 -1.27 -3.48
N ALA A 69 -25.65 -0.62 -3.43
CA ALA A 69 -25.46 0.77 -3.87
C ALA A 69 -24.13 0.97 -4.66
N PRO A 70 -23.96 0.30 -5.82
CA PRO A 70 -22.70 0.27 -6.56
C PRO A 70 -22.20 1.64 -7.00
N VAL A 71 -23.05 2.49 -7.58
CA VAL A 71 -22.64 3.81 -8.08
C VAL A 71 -22.31 4.74 -6.91
N THR A 72 -23.10 4.67 -5.84
CA THR A 72 -22.93 5.53 -4.66
C THR A 72 -21.67 5.16 -3.88
N ALA A 73 -21.44 3.87 -3.64
CA ALA A 73 -20.25 3.36 -2.97
C ALA A 73 -19.00 3.67 -3.81
N ALA A 74 -19.00 3.39 -5.12
CA ALA A 74 -17.86 3.66 -5.99
C ALA A 74 -17.50 5.15 -6.06
N ASN A 75 -18.50 6.04 -6.09
CA ASN A 75 -18.24 7.48 -6.02
C ASN A 75 -17.61 7.89 -4.68
N PHE A 76 -18.07 7.33 -3.56
CA PHE A 76 -17.47 7.62 -2.26
C PHE A 76 -16.01 7.15 -2.19
N VAL A 77 -15.73 5.91 -2.61
CA VAL A 77 -14.40 5.31 -2.67
C VAL A 77 -13.44 6.13 -3.55
N ASP A 78 -13.86 6.49 -4.77
CA ASP A 78 -13.03 7.30 -5.67
C ASP A 78 -12.65 8.66 -5.06
N LEU A 79 -13.57 9.28 -4.31
CA LEU A 79 -13.27 10.52 -3.59
C LEU A 79 -12.29 10.30 -2.43
N VAL A 80 -12.41 9.19 -1.71
CA VAL A 80 -11.45 8.81 -0.66
C VAL A 80 -10.05 8.57 -1.26
N GLU A 81 -9.93 7.83 -2.35
CA GLU A 81 -8.66 7.56 -3.07
C GLU A 81 -8.00 8.83 -3.65
N GLN A 82 -8.79 9.89 -3.84
CA GLN A 82 -8.32 11.22 -4.24
C GLN A 82 -8.00 12.13 -3.03
N ASN A 83 -8.03 11.61 -1.80
CA ASN A 83 -7.86 12.37 -0.55
C ASN A 83 -8.87 13.52 -0.42
N PHE A 84 -10.04 13.41 -1.06
CA PHE A 84 -11.01 14.50 -1.15
C PHE A 84 -11.66 14.81 0.20
N TYR A 85 -11.74 13.85 1.11
CA TYR A 85 -12.38 14.05 2.42
C TYR A 85 -11.44 14.60 3.49
N ASP A 86 -10.14 14.68 3.21
CA ASP A 86 -9.14 15.19 4.14
C ASP A 86 -9.42 16.65 4.52
N ALA A 87 -9.37 16.90 5.82
CA ALA A 87 -9.66 18.16 6.51
C ALA A 87 -11.09 18.72 6.38
N LEU A 88 -12.07 17.93 5.91
CA LEU A 88 -13.46 18.39 5.78
C LEU A 88 -14.22 18.40 7.12
N ALA A 89 -15.06 19.42 7.31
CA ALA A 89 -15.89 19.57 8.50
C ALA A 89 -17.26 18.89 8.38
N PHE A 90 -17.74 18.36 9.50
CA PHE A 90 -19.16 18.12 9.74
C PHE A 90 -19.85 19.46 9.99
N HIS A 91 -20.89 19.76 9.21
CA HIS A 91 -21.48 21.11 9.18
C HIS A 91 -22.94 21.14 9.55
N ARG A 92 -23.54 19.98 9.83
CA ARG A 92 -24.93 19.90 10.27
C ARG A 92 -25.11 18.75 11.23
N PHE A 93 -25.59 19.06 12.42
CA PHE A 93 -25.93 18.10 13.45
C PHE A 93 -27.41 18.21 13.81
N VAL A 94 -28.10 17.06 13.83
CA VAL A 94 -29.47 16.97 14.31
C VAL A 94 -29.56 15.78 15.26
N GLU A 95 -29.67 16.07 16.55
CA GLU A 95 -29.77 15.09 17.64
C GLU A 95 -30.85 14.03 17.35
N GLY A 96 -30.49 12.75 17.46
CA GLY A 96 -31.38 11.62 17.19
C GLY A 96 -31.83 11.50 15.73
N PHE A 97 -31.11 12.14 14.80
CA PHE A 97 -31.41 12.08 13.38
C PHE A 97 -30.15 11.84 12.55
N VAL A 98 -29.33 12.86 12.27
CA VAL A 98 -28.14 12.71 11.43
C VAL A 98 -27.02 13.68 11.83
N VAL A 99 -25.78 13.30 11.51
CA VAL A 99 -24.65 14.22 11.40
C VAL A 99 -24.13 14.18 9.96
N GLN A 100 -23.94 15.36 9.34
CA GLN A 100 -23.65 15.49 7.91
C GLN A 100 -22.33 16.24 7.65
N GLY A 101 -21.54 15.72 6.70
CA GLY A 101 -20.23 16.23 6.30
C GLY A 101 -20.01 16.17 4.79
N GLY A 102 -18.76 16.37 4.35
CA GLY A 102 -18.35 16.19 2.94
C GLY A 102 -18.57 17.40 2.02
N ASP A 103 -18.79 18.61 2.56
CA ASP A 103 -18.79 19.84 1.76
C ASP A 103 -17.33 20.32 1.57
N PRO A 104 -16.82 20.43 0.32
CA PRO A 104 -15.43 20.82 0.06
C PRO A 104 -15.04 22.21 0.58
N GLN A 105 -16.01 23.12 0.73
CA GLN A 105 -15.74 24.45 1.30
C GLN A 105 -15.36 24.36 2.78
N GLY A 106 -15.81 23.30 3.47
CA GLY A 106 -15.50 23.05 4.88
C GLY A 106 -14.03 22.69 5.14
N ARG A 107 -13.22 22.51 4.10
CA ARG A 107 -11.76 22.38 4.22
C ARG A 107 -11.11 23.64 4.78
N ASP A 108 -11.64 24.81 4.40
CA ASP A 108 -11.14 26.09 4.90
C ASP A 108 -11.66 26.28 6.34
N PRO A 109 -10.79 26.34 7.35
CA PRO A 109 -11.21 26.52 8.74
C PRO A 109 -11.87 27.87 9.00
N ASP A 110 -11.60 28.87 8.17
CA ASP A 110 -12.20 30.21 8.28
C ASP A 110 -13.57 30.31 7.58
N PHE A 111 -13.99 29.26 6.85
CA PHE A 111 -15.29 29.23 6.22
C PHE A 111 -16.40 29.01 7.25
N LEU A 112 -17.43 29.85 7.22
CA LEU A 112 -18.53 29.79 8.19
C LEU A 112 -19.30 28.48 8.05
N ILE A 113 -19.40 27.71 9.15
CA ILE A 113 -20.10 26.43 9.17
C ILE A 113 -21.56 26.56 8.69
N GLU A 114 -22.23 27.67 9.03
CA GLU A 114 -23.61 27.94 8.62
C GLU A 114 -23.84 28.15 7.12
N ASP A 115 -22.77 28.45 6.36
CA ASP A 115 -22.82 28.64 4.90
C ASP A 115 -22.50 27.36 4.11
N LEU A 116 -22.13 26.28 4.80
CA LEU A 116 -21.85 24.96 4.21
C LEU A 116 -23.16 24.21 3.86
N GLY A 117 -23.02 23.14 3.09
CA GLY A 117 -24.11 22.25 2.68
C GLY A 117 -24.51 22.41 1.21
N SER A 118 -23.71 23.10 0.40
CA SER A 118 -24.00 23.34 -1.03
C SER A 118 -22.85 22.96 -1.98
N GLY A 119 -21.66 22.72 -1.44
CA GLY A 119 -20.50 22.30 -2.21
C GLY A 119 -20.66 20.90 -2.81
N LYS A 120 -19.95 20.69 -3.92
CA LYS A 120 -19.93 19.45 -4.70
C LYS A 120 -18.50 19.14 -5.09
N PHE A 121 -18.19 17.87 -5.31
CA PHE A 121 -16.94 17.51 -5.97
C PHE A 121 -16.93 18.06 -7.40
N VAL A 122 -15.80 18.65 -7.80
CA VAL A 122 -15.55 19.16 -9.16
C VAL A 122 -14.39 18.37 -9.73
N ASN A 123 -14.63 17.68 -10.85
CA ASN A 123 -13.62 16.87 -11.50
C ASN A 123 -12.49 17.79 -12.03
N PRO A 124 -11.23 17.61 -11.63
CA PRO A 124 -10.13 18.50 -12.02
C PRO A 124 -9.85 18.53 -13.52
N ALA A 125 -10.09 17.43 -14.24
CA ALA A 125 -9.84 17.33 -15.68
C ALA A 125 -10.91 18.06 -16.50
N THR A 126 -12.17 18.07 -16.03
CA THR A 126 -13.31 18.64 -16.78
C THR A 126 -13.79 19.99 -16.25
N GLU A 127 -13.37 20.38 -15.04
CA GLU A 127 -13.86 21.55 -14.29
C GLU A 127 -15.39 21.53 -14.04
N ALA A 128 -16.03 20.36 -14.16
CA ALA A 128 -17.47 20.19 -13.97
C ALA A 128 -17.79 19.48 -12.65
N PRO A 129 -18.91 19.81 -11.98
CA PRO A 129 -19.34 19.07 -10.80
C PRO A 129 -19.73 17.64 -11.20
N ARG A 130 -19.27 16.65 -10.42
CA ARG A 130 -19.77 15.26 -10.55
C ARG A 130 -21.07 15.13 -9.78
N GLU A 131 -22.11 14.65 -10.44
CA GLU A 131 -23.40 14.33 -9.85
C GLU A 131 -23.75 12.87 -10.10
N ILE A 132 -24.26 12.19 -9.08
CA ILE A 132 -24.69 10.80 -9.15
C ILE A 132 -26.20 10.68 -8.94
N PRO A 133 -26.86 9.66 -9.54
CA PRO A 133 -28.28 9.43 -9.40
C PRO A 133 -28.65 8.96 -7.99
N LEU A 134 -29.92 9.12 -7.62
CA LEU A 134 -30.50 8.40 -6.49
C LEU A 134 -30.53 6.92 -6.87
N GLU A 135 -29.83 6.11 -6.10
CA GLU A 135 -29.69 4.67 -6.28
C GLU A 135 -30.33 3.93 -5.11
N ILE A 136 -31.26 3.02 -5.40
CA ILE A 136 -31.98 2.27 -4.37
C ILE A 136 -32.21 0.84 -4.84
N GLN A 137 -31.77 -0.12 -4.05
CA GLN A 137 -32.14 -1.52 -4.24
C GLN A 137 -33.47 -1.84 -3.52
N VAL A 138 -34.41 -2.40 -4.25
CA VAL A 138 -35.70 -2.85 -3.72
C VAL A 138 -35.51 -4.23 -3.07
N ALA A 139 -35.78 -4.36 -1.76
CA ALA A 139 -35.50 -5.59 -1.00
C ALA A 139 -36.25 -6.82 -1.52
N GLU A 140 -37.48 -6.66 -2.02
CA GLU A 140 -38.28 -7.79 -2.48
C GLU A 140 -37.77 -8.37 -3.81
N THR A 141 -37.22 -7.52 -4.69
CA THR A 141 -36.82 -7.92 -6.05
C THR A 141 -35.31 -8.03 -6.23
N GLY A 142 -34.52 -7.38 -5.38
CA GLY A 142 -33.08 -7.19 -5.56
C GLY A 142 -32.73 -6.25 -6.73
N GLU A 143 -33.72 -5.60 -7.33
CA GLU A 143 -33.54 -4.68 -8.47
C GLU A 143 -33.10 -3.31 -7.96
N ILE A 144 -32.05 -2.76 -8.58
CA ILE A 144 -31.58 -1.40 -8.35
C ILE A 144 -32.33 -0.46 -9.29
N VAL A 145 -32.97 0.55 -8.71
CA VAL A 145 -33.64 1.62 -9.46
C VAL A 145 -32.85 2.92 -9.34
N TYR A 146 -32.78 3.66 -10.44
CA TYR A 146 -32.08 4.93 -10.55
C TYR A 146 -33.05 6.09 -10.75
N ASN A 147 -32.80 7.21 -10.07
CA ASN A 147 -33.60 8.43 -10.18
C ASN A 147 -35.11 8.23 -9.91
N GLU A 148 -35.43 7.31 -9.00
CA GLU A 148 -36.80 7.03 -8.57
C GLU A 148 -36.87 6.91 -7.04
N VAL A 149 -37.97 7.41 -6.46
CA VAL A 149 -38.26 7.25 -5.03
C VAL A 149 -39.02 5.95 -4.85
N VAL A 150 -38.50 5.06 -4.01
CA VAL A 150 -39.10 3.74 -3.74
C VAL A 150 -40.02 3.84 -2.52
N ALA A 151 -41.21 3.24 -2.61
CA ALA A 151 -42.13 3.14 -1.47
C ALA A 151 -42.15 1.74 -0.83
N ASP A 152 -41.58 0.77 -1.53
CA ASP A 152 -41.41 -0.60 -1.06
C ASP A 152 -40.25 -0.68 -0.05
N PRO A 153 -40.16 -1.77 0.74
CA PRO A 153 -38.99 -2.00 1.58
C PRO A 153 -37.71 -1.97 0.73
N VAL A 154 -36.74 -1.18 1.17
CA VAL A 154 -35.42 -1.06 0.56
C VAL A 154 -34.47 -2.08 1.18
N GLU A 155 -33.47 -2.52 0.43
CA GLU A 155 -32.46 -3.47 0.95
C GLU A 155 -31.64 -2.81 2.06
N LEU A 156 -31.15 -1.59 1.81
CA LEU A 156 -30.42 -0.78 2.79
C LEU A 156 -31.35 0.26 3.40
N SER A 157 -31.80 0.00 4.63
CA SER A 157 -32.68 0.89 5.40
C SER A 157 -31.87 1.87 6.25
N HIS A 158 -32.45 3.03 6.57
CA HIS A 158 -31.86 4.02 7.49
C HIS A 158 -32.02 3.58 8.95
N GLU A 159 -31.41 2.44 9.28
CA GLU A 159 -31.21 1.99 10.66
C GLU A 159 -30.13 2.84 11.34
N THR A 160 -30.00 2.73 12.66
CA THR A 160 -28.96 3.45 13.41
C THR A 160 -27.57 3.01 12.94
N GLY A 161 -26.67 3.97 12.65
CA GLY A 161 -25.28 3.67 12.29
C GLY A 161 -24.99 3.52 10.80
N VAL A 162 -25.99 3.69 9.92
CA VAL A 162 -25.74 3.66 8.48
C VAL A 162 -25.20 4.99 7.94
N ILE A 163 -24.39 4.91 6.88
CA ILE A 163 -23.94 6.06 6.08
C ILE A 163 -24.77 6.17 4.80
N ALA A 164 -25.19 7.40 4.47
CA ALA A 164 -26.00 7.67 3.30
C ALA A 164 -25.58 8.96 2.59
N MET A 165 -25.81 9.01 1.28
CA MET A 165 -25.39 10.14 0.45
C MET A 165 -26.42 11.27 0.51
N ALA A 166 -25.95 12.49 0.77
CA ALA A 166 -26.79 13.67 0.79
C ALA A 166 -27.08 14.14 -0.64
N ARG A 167 -28.27 14.72 -0.84
CA ARG A 167 -28.69 15.29 -2.11
C ARG A 167 -29.65 16.46 -1.95
N SER A 168 -29.77 17.25 -3.01
CA SER A 168 -30.83 18.23 -3.13
C SER A 168 -32.18 17.57 -3.44
N GLN A 169 -33.23 18.35 -3.70
CA GLN A 169 -34.54 17.81 -4.06
C GLN A 169 -34.54 17.02 -5.37
N ALA A 170 -33.68 17.39 -6.33
CA ALA A 170 -33.52 16.66 -7.57
C ALA A 170 -32.78 15.33 -7.30
N LEU A 171 -33.20 14.28 -8.00
CA LEU A 171 -32.78 12.90 -7.70
C LEU A 171 -31.36 12.62 -8.18
N ASP A 172 -30.88 13.37 -9.15
CA ASP A 172 -29.57 13.29 -9.81
C ASP A 172 -28.59 14.37 -9.33
N THR A 173 -28.53 14.62 -8.02
CA THR A 173 -27.72 15.73 -7.46
C THR A 173 -26.88 15.35 -6.25
N ALA A 174 -26.81 14.07 -5.91
CA ALA A 174 -25.82 13.59 -4.95
C ALA A 174 -24.42 13.81 -5.52
N SER A 175 -23.42 14.03 -4.66
CA SER A 175 -22.05 14.33 -5.08
C SER A 175 -21.08 13.85 -3.99
N SER A 176 -20.50 14.75 -3.19
CA SER A 176 -19.55 14.39 -2.15
C SER A 176 -20.10 14.38 -0.72
N GLN A 177 -21.21 15.08 -0.47
CA GLN A 177 -21.75 15.21 0.88
C GLN A 177 -22.46 13.93 1.33
N PHE A 178 -22.19 13.49 2.55
CA PHE A 178 -22.77 12.29 3.15
C PHE A 178 -23.22 12.58 4.59
N TYR A 179 -23.96 11.65 5.18
CA TYR A 179 -24.35 11.72 6.57
C TYR A 179 -24.40 10.34 7.23
N PHE A 180 -24.15 10.33 8.53
CA PHE A 180 -24.42 9.18 9.39
C PHE A 180 -25.78 9.34 10.05
N SER A 181 -26.52 8.25 10.14
CA SER A 181 -27.76 8.16 10.89
C SER A 181 -27.47 7.90 12.37
N LEU A 182 -28.03 8.75 13.24
CA LEU A 182 -27.83 8.68 14.70
C LEU A 182 -28.92 7.88 15.42
N ASP A 183 -30.02 7.58 14.73
CA ASP A 183 -31.14 6.78 15.23
C ASP A 183 -31.82 6.07 14.04
N ASN A 184 -32.75 5.16 14.31
CA ASN A 184 -33.55 4.51 13.28
C ASN A 184 -34.57 5.52 12.71
N ILE A 185 -34.27 5.99 11.50
CA ILE A 185 -35.03 7.01 10.77
C ILE A 185 -35.59 6.48 9.45
N ALA A 186 -35.65 5.15 9.32
CA ALA A 186 -36.21 4.42 8.18
C ALA A 186 -37.54 4.99 7.69
N ASN A 187 -38.48 5.24 8.60
CA ASN A 187 -39.80 5.79 8.27
C ASN A 187 -39.80 7.20 7.66
N GLN A 188 -38.66 7.90 7.69
CA GLN A 188 -38.50 9.27 7.23
C GLN A 188 -37.71 9.37 5.92
N LEU A 189 -36.69 8.52 5.75
CA LEU A 189 -35.71 8.65 4.66
C LEU A 189 -35.64 7.44 3.71
N ASP A 190 -36.14 6.26 4.09
CA ASP A 190 -36.11 5.09 3.22
C ASP A 190 -36.80 5.36 1.90
N GLY A 191 -36.18 4.86 0.83
CA GLY A 191 -36.69 5.06 -0.53
C GLY A 191 -36.41 6.46 -1.10
N GLY A 192 -35.90 7.39 -0.30
CA GLY A 192 -35.61 8.77 -0.73
C GLY A 192 -34.12 9.13 -0.81
N TYR A 193 -33.25 8.37 -0.14
CA TYR A 193 -31.82 8.60 -0.09
C TYR A 193 -31.07 7.26 -0.22
N ALA A 194 -29.89 7.30 -0.83
CA ALA A 194 -29.05 6.12 -1.02
C ALA A 194 -28.22 5.89 0.25
N VAL A 195 -28.60 4.88 1.04
CA VAL A 195 -27.70 4.26 2.02
C VAL A 195 -26.69 3.43 1.24
N PHE A 196 -25.42 3.49 1.61
CA PHE A 196 -24.36 2.81 0.86
C PHE A 196 -23.32 2.11 1.76
N GLY A 197 -23.55 2.07 3.07
CA GLY A 197 -22.69 1.38 4.02
C GLY A 197 -23.14 1.57 5.47
N GLU A 198 -22.32 1.12 6.40
CA GLU A 198 -22.55 1.24 7.83
C GLU A 198 -21.25 1.46 8.61
N VAL A 199 -21.36 2.10 9.77
CA VAL A 199 -20.26 2.26 10.72
C VAL A 199 -20.08 0.95 11.47
N SER A 200 -18.99 0.24 11.19
CA SER A 200 -18.64 -1.03 11.83
C SER A 200 -17.91 -0.82 13.16
N GLU A 201 -17.11 0.26 13.28
CA GLU A 201 -16.40 0.64 14.51
C GLU A 201 -16.43 2.16 14.74
N GLY A 202 -16.39 2.61 16.01
CA GLY A 202 -16.37 4.04 16.35
C GLY A 202 -17.73 4.74 16.37
N PHE A 203 -18.85 4.00 16.34
CA PHE A 203 -20.18 4.62 16.28
C PHE A 203 -20.56 5.44 17.53
N ASP A 204 -20.06 5.09 18.71
CA ASP A 204 -20.26 5.91 19.92
C ASP A 204 -19.66 7.31 19.75
N PHE A 205 -18.48 7.40 19.13
CA PHE A 205 -17.86 8.68 18.78
C PHE A 205 -18.66 9.44 17.71
N VAL A 206 -19.19 8.74 16.70
CA VAL A 206 -20.08 9.33 15.68
C VAL A 206 -21.30 10.00 16.31
N GLN A 207 -21.89 9.40 17.35
CA GLN A 207 -23.04 9.99 18.06
C GLN A 207 -22.69 11.28 18.80
N ASP A 208 -21.43 11.42 19.21
CA ASP A 208 -20.93 12.59 19.91
C ASP A 208 -20.41 13.70 18.99
N LEU A 209 -20.35 13.45 17.67
CA LEU A 209 -19.96 14.47 16.70
C LEU A 209 -20.92 15.66 16.71
N ARG A 210 -20.37 16.85 16.51
CA ARG A 210 -21.06 18.12 16.44
C ARG A 210 -20.63 18.91 15.20
N GLU A 211 -21.32 20.02 14.97
CA GLU A 211 -20.94 20.98 13.93
C GLU A 211 -19.55 21.56 14.22
N GLY A 212 -18.65 21.48 13.25
CA GLY A 212 -17.28 21.95 13.35
C GLY A 212 -16.25 20.82 13.43
N ASP A 213 -16.62 19.65 13.93
CA ASP A 213 -15.74 18.47 13.99
C ASP A 213 -15.23 18.10 12.60
N ARG A 214 -14.01 17.55 12.51
CA ARG A 214 -13.29 17.43 11.24
C ARG A 214 -12.80 16.03 10.98
N ILE A 215 -13.02 15.58 9.75
CA ILE A 215 -12.32 14.43 9.18
C ILE A 215 -10.90 14.91 8.92
N LEU A 216 -9.92 14.39 9.67
CA LEU A 216 -8.52 14.72 9.44
C LEU A 216 -8.04 14.00 8.18
N VAL A 217 -8.33 12.71 8.10
CA VAL A 217 -7.92 11.83 7.02
C VAL A 217 -8.99 10.75 6.81
N ALA A 218 -9.21 10.34 5.56
CA ALA A 218 -10.04 9.20 5.21
C ALA A 218 -9.29 8.32 4.20
N ARG A 219 -9.21 7.00 4.42
CA ARG A 219 -8.51 6.08 3.52
C ARG A 219 -9.28 4.79 3.29
N VAL A 220 -9.15 4.21 2.11
CA VAL A 220 -9.68 2.88 1.79
C VAL A 220 -8.67 1.84 2.28
N VAL A 221 -9.01 1.09 3.32
CA VAL A 221 -8.08 0.16 3.97
C VAL A 221 -8.32 -1.29 3.56
N ASP A 222 -9.44 -1.59 2.89
CA ASP A 222 -9.76 -2.92 2.38
C ASP A 222 -10.68 -2.82 1.16
N GLY A 223 -10.59 -3.80 0.26
CA GLY A 223 -11.31 -3.88 -1.02
C GLY A 223 -10.39 -3.84 -2.25
N ASP A 224 -10.85 -4.43 -3.36
CA ASP A 224 -10.17 -4.40 -4.67
C ASP A 224 -10.73 -3.25 -5.52
N ILE A 225 -9.94 -2.17 -5.60
CA ILE A 225 -10.38 -0.94 -6.23
C ILE A 225 -9.84 -0.90 -7.65
N SER A 226 -10.69 -1.19 -8.63
CA SER A 226 -10.30 -1.26 -10.04
C SER A 226 -9.79 0.06 -10.65
N SER A 227 -9.91 1.20 -9.95
CA SER A 227 -9.30 2.47 -10.38
C SER A 227 -7.81 2.54 -10.06
N ARG A 228 -7.28 1.66 -9.19
CA ARG A 228 -5.85 1.47 -8.94
C ARG A 228 -5.25 0.76 -10.15
N THR A 229 -5.02 1.54 -11.20
CA THR A 229 -4.45 1.06 -12.46
C THR A 229 -3.07 1.66 -12.65
N SER A 230 -2.19 0.85 -13.22
CA SER A 230 -0.82 1.26 -13.50
C SER A 230 -0.39 0.69 -14.85
N GLU A 231 0.34 1.51 -15.61
CA GLU A 231 1.09 1.09 -16.80
C GLU A 231 2.45 0.47 -16.43
N ILE A 232 2.92 0.70 -15.19
CA ILE A 232 4.15 0.15 -14.63
C ILE A 232 3.93 -1.29 -14.15
N THR A 233 3.00 -1.50 -13.22
CA THR A 233 2.65 -2.82 -12.68
C THR A 233 1.26 -3.24 -13.11
N THR A 234 1.14 -4.44 -13.65
CA THR A 234 -0.15 -5.02 -14.04
C THR A 234 -0.73 -5.94 -12.97
N ASP A 235 -0.03 -6.12 -11.86
CA ASP A 235 -0.47 -6.96 -10.75
C ASP A 235 -1.43 -6.15 -9.86
N SER A 236 -2.73 -6.34 -10.07
CA SER A 236 -3.78 -5.65 -9.32
C SER A 236 -3.77 -6.02 -7.84
N ASP A 237 -3.36 -7.24 -7.50
CA ASP A 237 -3.35 -7.71 -6.12
C ASP A 237 -2.21 -7.00 -5.38
N LEU A 238 -1.02 -6.89 -5.99
CA LEU A 238 0.08 -6.09 -5.47
C LEU A 238 -0.33 -4.63 -5.25
N LEU A 239 -0.96 -4.00 -6.25
CA LEU A 239 -1.45 -2.63 -6.13
C LEU A 239 -2.47 -2.47 -5.01
N ASN A 240 -3.43 -3.39 -4.91
CA ASN A 240 -4.47 -3.28 -3.89
C ASN A 240 -3.92 -3.49 -2.48
N ASN A 241 -3.12 -4.53 -2.28
CA ASN A 241 -2.63 -4.91 -0.95
C ASN A 241 -1.71 -3.84 -0.37
N TRP A 242 -0.77 -3.31 -1.16
CA TRP A 242 0.10 -2.24 -0.67
C TRP A 242 -0.69 -0.99 -0.32
N VAL A 243 -1.61 -0.57 -1.19
CA VAL A 243 -2.38 0.66 -0.96
C VAL A 243 -3.25 0.52 0.27
N ASN A 244 -3.88 -0.63 0.44
CA ASN A 244 -4.69 -0.93 1.62
C ASN A 244 -3.82 -0.90 2.90
N ALA A 245 -2.64 -1.52 2.88
CA ALA A 245 -1.71 -1.50 4.02
C ALA A 245 -1.19 -0.07 4.35
N ASP A 246 -0.76 0.69 3.36
CA ASP A 246 -0.32 2.08 3.53
C ASP A 246 -1.47 2.99 4.03
N ASN A 247 -2.67 2.78 3.49
CA ASN A 247 -3.87 3.46 3.93
C ASN A 247 -4.22 3.15 5.39
N GLU A 248 -4.09 1.90 5.82
CA GLU A 248 -4.30 1.47 7.21
C GLU A 248 -3.25 2.11 8.13
N ALA A 249 -1.97 2.08 7.75
CA ALA A 249 -0.89 2.73 8.50
C ALA A 249 -1.12 4.25 8.66
N LYS A 250 -1.58 4.93 7.60
CA LYS A 250 -1.95 6.36 7.63
C LYS A 250 -3.11 6.68 8.55
N VAL A 251 -3.95 5.69 8.88
CA VAL A 251 -5.07 5.86 9.80
C VAL A 251 -4.68 5.41 11.23
N SER A 252 -3.67 4.56 11.38
CA SER A 252 -3.21 3.97 12.65
C SER A 252 -2.31 4.87 13.53
N TYR A 253 -2.31 6.19 13.38
CA TYR A 253 -1.58 7.07 14.32
C TYR A 253 -2.05 6.82 15.75
N VAL A 254 -1.16 6.36 16.65
CA VAL A 254 -1.46 6.06 18.06
C VAL A 254 -2.30 7.19 18.68
N LEU A 255 -3.61 6.94 18.78
CA LEU A 255 -4.58 7.82 19.40
C LEU A 255 -4.44 7.66 20.92
N SER A 256 -3.33 8.13 21.50
CA SER A 256 -3.19 8.11 22.96
C SER A 256 -4.01 9.25 23.56
N MET A 257 -5.24 8.93 23.97
CA MET A 257 -5.97 9.59 25.05
C MET A 257 -6.54 8.47 25.92
N ASP A 258 -5.99 8.20 27.10
CA ASP A 258 -6.36 8.97 28.30
C ASP A 258 -5.83 8.40 29.63
N GLU A 259 -5.84 9.31 30.62
CA GLU A 259 -6.04 9.12 32.07
C GLU A 259 -4.87 8.76 33.02
N ASP A 260 -4.48 9.79 33.79
CA ASP A 260 -4.31 9.75 35.25
C ASP A 260 -3.57 8.55 35.87
N THR A 261 -2.24 8.65 35.97
CA THR A 261 -1.57 8.15 37.18
C THR A 261 -1.45 9.29 38.17
N GLU A 262 -2.40 9.32 39.12
CA GLU A 262 -2.31 10.11 40.33
C GLU A 262 -0.91 9.98 40.98
N ASN A 263 -0.35 11.12 41.36
CA ASN A 263 0.72 11.23 42.33
C ASN A 263 0.39 10.42 43.60
N ASP A 264 1.20 9.40 43.91
CA ASP A 264 1.49 9.08 45.30
C ASP A 264 3.01 8.92 45.49
N ASP A 265 3.63 10.04 45.81
CA ASP A 265 5.01 10.16 46.23
C ASP A 265 5.15 9.52 47.64
N SER A 266 5.62 8.26 47.73
CA SER A 266 6.40 7.82 48.89
C SER A 266 7.30 6.60 48.66
N ASP A 267 8.59 6.85 48.93
CA ASP A 267 9.57 5.93 49.50
C ASP A 267 10.16 4.79 48.65
N ALA A 268 11.36 5.08 48.12
CA ALA A 268 12.60 4.34 48.38
C ALA A 268 12.69 2.84 48.02
N ASN A 269 13.48 2.58 46.96
CA ASN A 269 14.62 1.65 46.94
C ASN A 269 14.36 0.13 47.09
N SER A 270 14.18 -0.59 45.98
CA SER A 270 14.90 -1.84 45.66
C SER A 270 14.56 -2.38 44.26
N ALA A 271 15.55 -2.84 43.51
CA ALA A 271 15.42 -3.63 42.29
C ALA A 271 14.93 -5.08 42.58
N PRO A 272 14.73 -5.94 41.56
CA PRO A 272 13.48 -6.16 40.83
C PRO A 272 12.80 -7.50 41.18
N ASP A 273 11.50 -7.60 40.89
CA ASP A 273 10.61 -8.72 41.22
C ASP A 273 10.61 -9.84 40.17
N ASP A 274 10.78 -11.08 40.66
CA ASP A 274 10.16 -12.30 40.14
C ASP A 274 8.83 -12.49 40.92
N ASP A 275 7.68 -12.58 40.26
CA ASP A 275 6.72 -13.70 40.43
C ASP A 275 5.40 -13.48 39.66
N ILE A 276 5.06 -14.54 38.93
CA ILE A 276 3.91 -14.80 38.06
C ILE A 276 2.60 -14.90 38.85
N VAL A 277 1.48 -14.40 38.29
CA VAL A 277 0.14 -14.99 38.52
C VAL A 277 -0.71 -14.96 37.24
N GLU A 278 -0.92 -16.15 36.66
CA GLU A 278 -2.00 -16.45 35.72
C GLU A 278 -3.39 -16.35 36.37
N THR A 279 -4.41 -15.98 35.58
CA THR A 279 -5.67 -16.76 35.54
C THR A 279 -6.23 -16.86 34.12
N SER A 280 -6.03 -18.03 33.53
CA SER A 280 -6.82 -18.72 32.50
C SER A 280 -8.35 -18.55 32.63
N VAL A 281 -9.11 -18.65 31.53
CA VAL A 281 -10.00 -19.81 31.24
C VAL A 281 -10.34 -19.88 29.74
N LEU A 282 -9.74 -20.81 28.99
CA LEU A 282 -10.49 -21.71 28.12
C LEU A 282 -9.79 -23.08 28.19
N ASP A 283 -10.59 -24.05 28.64
CA ASP A 283 -10.22 -25.35 29.16
C ASP A 283 -10.09 -26.34 27.99
N ASP A 284 -8.91 -26.91 27.81
CA ASP A 284 -8.61 -27.88 26.76
C ASP A 284 -8.22 -29.21 27.43
N THR A 285 -9.13 -30.19 27.44
CA THR A 285 -8.75 -31.61 27.52
C THR A 285 -9.88 -32.54 27.07
N ILE A 286 -9.74 -33.15 25.88
CA ILE A 286 -9.93 -34.59 25.71
C ILE A 286 -8.82 -35.14 24.80
N LEU A 287 -7.91 -35.92 25.38
CA LEU A 287 -6.90 -36.72 24.69
C LEU A 287 -7.41 -38.14 24.36
N ALA A 288 -7.10 -38.59 23.14
CA ALA A 288 -6.82 -39.96 22.68
C ALA A 288 -7.91 -41.06 22.66
N SER A 289 -8.25 -41.51 21.45
CA SER A 289 -8.19 -42.90 20.92
C SER A 289 -8.88 -42.90 19.54
N GLN A 290 -8.39 -43.48 18.43
CA GLN A 290 -7.91 -44.84 18.22
C GLN A 290 -7.08 -44.91 16.90
N LEU A 291 -5.98 -45.65 16.93
CA LEU A 291 -5.40 -46.33 15.77
C LEU A 291 -6.25 -47.55 15.41
N ALA A 292 -6.57 -47.76 14.12
CA ALA A 292 -6.33 -49.01 13.36
C ALA A 292 -7.27 -49.20 12.15
N GLN A 293 -6.64 -49.52 11.00
CA GLN A 293 -7.13 -50.35 9.88
C GLN A 293 -8.30 -49.77 9.03
N THR A 294 -8.18 -49.68 7.71
CA THR A 294 -7.91 -50.82 6.81
C THR A 294 -7.13 -50.45 5.54
N VAL A 295 -6.26 -51.38 5.15
CA VAL A 295 -5.51 -51.52 3.88
C VAL A 295 -6.29 -52.44 2.93
N ASP A 296 -6.02 -52.26 1.62
CA ASP A 296 -6.29 -53.14 0.46
C ASP A 296 -7.77 -53.22 0.01
N GLU A 297 -8.09 -53.27 -1.29
CA GLU A 297 -7.42 -54.01 -2.38
C GLU A 297 -7.87 -53.48 -3.77
N GLU A 298 -6.91 -53.44 -4.70
CA GLU A 298 -6.93 -53.75 -6.15
C GLU A 298 -8.24 -53.78 -6.97
N VAL A 299 -8.18 -53.31 -8.24
CA VAL A 299 -8.09 -54.15 -9.45
C VAL A 299 -8.22 -53.31 -10.75
N GLU A 300 -7.19 -53.45 -11.59
CA GLU A 300 -7.10 -53.58 -13.06
C GLU A 300 -8.01 -52.81 -14.05
N GLY A 301 -7.37 -52.37 -15.13
CA GLY A 301 -7.82 -52.64 -16.50
C GLY A 301 -7.68 -51.46 -17.47
N GLU A 302 -6.59 -51.41 -18.26
CA GLU A 302 -6.54 -51.70 -19.72
C GLU A 302 -6.46 -50.39 -20.54
N ALA A 303 -5.33 -50.14 -21.22
CA ALA A 303 -5.12 -50.21 -22.68
C ALA A 303 -5.83 -49.07 -23.45
N GLU A 304 -5.16 -48.25 -24.25
CA GLU A 304 -4.64 -48.48 -25.62
C GLU A 304 -3.60 -47.34 -25.87
N GLU A 305 -2.35 -47.50 -26.31
CA GLU A 305 -1.75 -48.12 -27.50
C GLU A 305 -2.30 -47.62 -28.86
N GLU A 306 -1.71 -46.52 -29.38
CA GLU A 306 -1.30 -46.36 -30.78
C GLU A 306 -0.02 -45.48 -30.74
N GLY A 307 1.15 -45.82 -31.27
CA GLY A 307 1.45 -46.70 -32.38
C GLY A 307 1.85 -45.86 -33.59
N GLU A 308 3.10 -45.41 -33.68
CA GLU A 308 3.71 -45.15 -34.99
C GLU A 308 5.18 -45.59 -34.98
N GLU A 309 5.40 -46.68 -35.72
CA GLU A 309 6.67 -47.27 -36.10
C GLU A 309 7.38 -46.40 -37.15
N GLY A 310 8.70 -46.49 -37.23
CA GLY A 310 9.41 -46.07 -38.44
C GLY A 310 10.93 -46.03 -38.32
N GLU A 311 11.53 -47.23 -38.19
CA GLU A 311 12.73 -47.70 -38.92
C GLU A 311 13.96 -46.79 -39.03
N GLU A 312 15.05 -47.13 -38.34
CA GLU A 312 16.17 -47.99 -38.82
C GLU A 312 17.17 -47.28 -39.75
N GLY A 313 18.45 -47.28 -39.33
CA GLY A 313 19.58 -46.80 -40.13
C GLY A 313 20.92 -46.88 -39.39
N GLU A 314 21.51 -48.06 -39.45
CA GLU A 314 22.87 -48.50 -39.04
C GLU A 314 23.99 -47.45 -39.21
N ALA A 315 24.84 -47.24 -38.18
CA ALA A 315 26.12 -47.92 -37.87
C ALA A 315 27.31 -47.58 -38.81
N GLU A 316 28.42 -47.15 -38.21
CA GLU A 316 29.84 -47.50 -38.47
C GLU A 316 30.72 -46.47 -37.71
N GLU A 317 31.35 -46.83 -36.60
CA GLU A 317 32.66 -47.51 -36.43
C GLU A 317 33.92 -46.65 -36.66
N ASN A 318 34.74 -46.65 -35.59
CA ASN A 318 36.21 -46.60 -35.50
C ASN A 318 36.98 -45.29 -35.72
N SER A 319 37.63 -44.82 -34.65
CA SER A 319 39.05 -45.14 -34.34
C SER A 319 39.39 -44.52 -32.97
N ASP A 320 39.77 -45.30 -31.93
CA ASP A 320 41.15 -45.71 -31.59
C ASP A 320 42.14 -44.53 -31.61
N SER A 321 42.95 -44.22 -30.59
CA SER A 321 43.46 -44.97 -29.44
C SER A 321 44.34 -44.05 -28.57
N GLU A 322 44.41 -44.29 -27.25
CA GLU A 322 45.64 -44.52 -26.43
C GLU A 322 46.82 -43.51 -26.54
N ASP A 323 47.53 -43.03 -25.51
CA ASP A 323 47.80 -43.47 -24.14
C ASP A 323 48.58 -42.35 -23.39
N ASP A 324 48.49 -42.39 -22.05
CA ASP A 324 49.54 -42.21 -21.02
C ASP A 324 50.59 -41.07 -21.12
N ASP A 325 50.78 -40.31 -20.04
CA ASP A 325 51.65 -40.73 -18.92
C ASP A 325 51.72 -39.65 -17.82
N GLU A 326 51.92 -40.15 -16.60
CA GLU A 326 51.99 -39.50 -15.30
C GLU A 326 53.27 -38.66 -15.09
N GLY A 327 53.31 -37.85 -14.02
CA GLY A 327 54.59 -37.39 -13.47
C GLY A 327 54.55 -36.19 -12.52
N ASP A 328 54.47 -36.50 -11.22
CA ASP A 328 54.72 -35.68 -10.03
C ASP A 328 55.94 -34.74 -10.08
N ASP A 329 55.91 -33.62 -9.33
CA ASP A 329 56.73 -33.51 -8.10
C ASP A 329 56.49 -32.20 -7.32
N GLU A 330 56.41 -32.38 -6.00
CA GLU A 330 56.38 -31.39 -4.92
C GLU A 330 57.59 -30.45 -4.89
N ILE A 331 57.43 -29.21 -4.38
CA ILE A 331 58.38 -28.60 -3.41
C ILE A 331 57.62 -27.66 -2.46
N ALA A 332 57.68 -28.00 -1.16
CA ALA A 332 57.42 -27.09 -0.04
C ALA A 332 58.68 -26.28 0.31
N SER A 333 58.53 -25.02 0.74
CA SER A 333 59.35 -24.47 1.83
C SER A 333 58.74 -23.20 2.44
N ALA A 334 58.48 -23.29 3.74
CA ALA A 334 58.21 -22.19 4.66
C ALA A 334 59.41 -21.25 4.84
N VAL A 335 59.13 -19.99 5.17
CA VAL A 335 59.99 -19.13 5.99
C VAL A 335 59.07 -18.32 6.93
N ASP A 336 59.07 -18.72 8.21
CA ASP A 336 58.77 -17.84 9.34
C ASP A 336 60.00 -16.97 9.64
N GLU A 337 59.78 -15.74 10.09
CA GLU A 337 60.52 -15.15 11.22
C GLU A 337 59.74 -13.94 11.77
N ASP A 338 59.31 -14.11 13.02
CA ASP A 338 58.62 -13.17 13.92
C ASP A 338 59.50 -11.97 14.33
N GLU A 339 58.87 -10.83 14.70
CA GLU A 339 59.25 -10.09 15.91
C GLU A 339 57.99 -9.47 16.58
N ASP A 340 57.80 -9.90 17.82
CA ASP A 340 56.81 -9.51 18.83
C ASP A 340 56.99 -8.07 19.37
N GLU A 341 55.92 -7.48 19.91
CA GLU A 341 55.89 -7.00 21.32
C GLU A 341 54.46 -6.60 21.76
N ASP A 342 53.90 -7.46 22.61
CA ASP A 342 53.16 -7.21 23.86
C ASP A 342 51.89 -6.31 23.92
N SER A 343 50.73 -6.93 24.17
CA SER A 343 50.26 -7.11 25.57
C SER A 343 49.07 -8.08 25.71
N GLU A 344 49.28 -9.10 26.55
CA GLU A 344 48.31 -9.97 27.25
C GLU A 344 47.28 -9.12 28.06
N GLU A 345 46.08 -9.54 28.46
CA GLU A 345 45.40 -10.83 28.56
C GLU A 345 43.88 -10.59 28.81
N ALA A 346 43.07 -11.48 28.24
CA ALA A 346 41.86 -12.11 28.78
C ALA A 346 40.63 -11.31 29.30
N THR A 347 39.52 -11.59 28.58
CA THR A 347 38.17 -11.97 29.06
C THR A 347 37.29 -10.91 29.71
N GLU A 348 36.21 -10.53 29.03
CA GLU A 348 34.85 -10.98 29.34
C GLU A 348 34.01 -11.06 28.05
N VAL A 349 33.18 -12.09 27.98
CA VAL A 349 32.18 -12.32 26.95
C VAL A 349 31.05 -11.33 27.20
N ALA A 350 30.86 -10.38 26.30
CA ALA A 350 29.60 -9.66 26.19
C ALA A 350 28.91 -10.20 24.93
N GLU A 351 27.96 -11.10 25.16
CA GLU A 351 26.81 -11.25 24.28
C GLU A 351 26.13 -9.88 24.27
N ASN A 352 26.37 -9.09 23.22
CA ASN A 352 25.46 -8.02 22.86
C ASN A 352 24.58 -8.59 21.76
N ASP A 353 23.60 -9.33 22.26
CA ASP A 353 22.30 -9.57 21.65
C ASP A 353 21.59 -8.20 21.61
N ASP A 354 21.80 -7.44 20.53
CA ASP A 354 21.03 -6.23 20.21
C ASP A 354 20.29 -6.49 18.88
N SER A 355 19.63 -7.66 18.75
CA SER A 355 18.64 -7.92 17.70
C SER A 355 17.27 -7.40 18.15
N GLU A 356 17.11 -6.08 18.20
CA GLU A 356 15.80 -5.44 18.45
C GLU A 356 15.72 -4.19 17.58
N SER A 357 15.14 -4.30 16.37
CA SER A 357 14.69 -3.12 15.61
C SER A 357 13.68 -3.45 14.48
N VAL A 358 12.77 -4.41 14.70
CA VAL A 358 11.54 -4.50 13.88
C VAL A 358 10.41 -3.96 14.73
N LEU A 359 9.81 -2.84 14.33
CA LEU A 359 8.85 -2.13 15.19
C LEU A 359 7.43 -2.72 15.11
N ASP A 360 7.02 -3.26 13.96
CA ASP A 360 5.73 -3.92 13.81
C ASP A 360 5.79 -4.98 12.70
N ILE A 361 5.32 -6.19 13.00
CA ILE A 361 5.05 -7.25 12.02
C ILE A 361 3.54 -7.42 12.00
N ASP A 362 2.89 -6.93 10.96
CA ASP A 362 1.46 -7.15 10.75
C ASP A 362 1.24 -8.08 9.56
N VAL A 363 0.36 -9.06 9.72
CA VAL A 363 0.01 -10.00 8.66
C VAL A 363 -1.30 -9.54 8.08
N VAL A 364 -1.23 -8.74 7.02
CA VAL A 364 -2.40 -8.18 6.33
C VAL A 364 -2.46 -8.83 4.95
N ASP A 365 -3.51 -9.62 4.71
CA ASP A 365 -3.81 -10.39 3.49
C ASP A 365 -2.71 -10.47 2.41
N SER A 366 -2.18 -11.69 2.26
CA SER A 366 -1.12 -12.11 1.31
C SER A 366 0.27 -11.48 1.46
N PHE A 367 0.44 -10.36 2.17
CA PHE A 367 1.74 -9.79 2.50
C PHE A 367 1.97 -9.73 4.02
N THR A 368 3.20 -9.98 4.47
CA THR A 368 3.62 -9.65 5.83
C THR A 368 4.33 -8.29 5.79
N THR A 369 3.79 -7.31 6.50
CA THR A 369 4.37 -5.96 6.57
C THR A 369 5.46 -5.90 7.63
N ILE A 370 6.61 -5.33 7.27
CA ILE A 370 7.76 -5.15 8.14
C ILE A 370 8.21 -3.69 8.04
N ILE A 371 8.22 -3.01 9.18
CA ILE A 371 8.68 -1.62 9.26
C ILE A 371 9.94 -1.57 10.12
N GLY A 372 11.00 -0.99 9.55
CA GLY A 372 12.26 -0.67 10.22
C GLY A 372 12.13 0.49 11.20
N THR A 373 13.25 1.11 11.52
CA THR A 373 13.43 2.19 12.47
C THR A 373 14.01 3.43 11.79
N GLU A 374 14.30 4.49 12.53
CA GLU A 374 15.00 5.66 11.97
C GLU A 374 16.53 5.47 11.85
N GLY A 375 17.06 4.25 12.01
CA GLY A 375 18.48 3.96 11.87
C GLY A 375 18.75 2.72 11.03
N ASP A 376 20.02 2.48 10.69
CA ASP A 376 20.46 1.40 9.79
C ASP A 376 19.96 0.00 10.23
N ASP A 377 19.06 -0.62 9.45
CA ASP A 377 18.38 -1.87 9.77
C ASP A 377 18.79 -3.05 8.87
N PRO A 378 19.13 -4.23 9.43
CA PRO A 378 19.35 -5.46 8.67
C PRO A 378 18.05 -6.27 8.56
N LEU A 379 17.19 -5.91 7.62
CA LEU A 379 15.89 -6.54 7.37
C LEU A 379 16.02 -7.70 6.36
N ASP A 380 16.37 -8.90 6.84
CA ASP A 380 16.36 -10.13 6.03
C ASP A 380 15.28 -11.09 6.51
N VAL A 381 14.21 -11.26 5.73
CA VAL A 381 13.05 -12.08 6.10
C VAL A 381 13.39 -13.56 6.31
N LEU A 382 14.45 -14.08 5.68
CA LEU A 382 14.88 -15.47 5.87
C LEU A 382 15.68 -15.67 7.16
N GLU A 383 16.14 -14.59 7.80
CA GLU A 383 16.81 -14.63 9.10
C GLU A 383 15.86 -14.31 10.27
N MET A 384 14.62 -13.91 9.98
CA MET A 384 13.61 -13.60 11.00
C MET A 384 12.89 -14.86 11.52
N ASN A 385 12.86 -15.04 12.85
CA ASN A 385 12.32 -16.26 13.47
C ASN A 385 10.78 -16.30 13.56
N ASN A 386 10.09 -15.18 13.32
CA ASN A 386 8.64 -15.02 13.49
C ASN A 386 7.91 -14.68 12.19
N VAL A 387 8.56 -14.90 11.05
CA VAL A 387 8.03 -14.60 9.72
C VAL A 387 7.84 -15.92 8.98
N ASP A 388 6.71 -16.11 8.30
CA ASP A 388 6.51 -17.26 7.44
C ASP A 388 7.31 -17.03 6.14
N PRO A 389 8.41 -17.78 5.90
CA PRO A 389 9.28 -17.55 4.73
C PRO A 389 8.59 -17.84 3.40
N ASP A 390 7.42 -18.49 3.44
CA ASP A 390 6.59 -18.76 2.25
C ASP A 390 5.55 -17.65 1.98
N SER A 391 5.69 -16.47 2.63
CA SER A 391 4.86 -15.28 2.39
C SER A 391 5.50 -14.32 1.39
N SER A 392 4.68 -13.43 0.85
CA SER A 392 5.12 -12.17 0.26
C SER A 392 5.32 -11.11 1.35
N PHE A 393 6.17 -10.11 1.12
CA PHE A 393 6.56 -9.12 2.12
C PHE A 393 6.40 -7.69 1.63
N ALA A 394 5.92 -6.81 2.52
CA ALA A 394 5.96 -5.37 2.32
C ALA A 394 6.93 -4.78 3.33
N ILE A 395 8.13 -4.39 2.89
CA ILE A 395 9.21 -3.96 3.79
C ILE A 395 9.54 -2.49 3.56
N MET A 396 9.58 -1.72 4.65
CA MET A 396 9.96 -0.31 4.66
C MET A 396 11.12 -0.08 5.62
N GLY A 397 12.28 0.38 5.12
CA GLY A 397 13.45 0.73 5.92
C GLY A 397 13.27 1.97 6.80
N LEU A 398 12.51 2.96 6.30
CA LEU A 398 12.29 4.29 6.87
C LEU A 398 13.48 5.24 6.72
N ALA A 399 14.35 5.36 7.71
CA ALA A 399 15.51 6.24 7.62
C ALA A 399 16.74 5.47 8.10
N GLY A 400 17.90 5.69 7.50
CA GLY A 400 19.07 4.85 7.77
C GLY A 400 19.67 4.36 6.49
N ASN A 401 20.81 3.66 6.57
CA ASN A 401 21.37 2.93 5.43
C ASN A 401 21.04 1.45 5.64
N ASP A 402 19.91 1.05 5.08
CA ASP A 402 19.26 -0.21 5.39
C ASP A 402 19.74 -1.32 4.47
N GLN A 403 19.76 -2.54 5.00
CA GLN A 403 19.98 -3.76 4.23
C GLN A 403 18.69 -4.55 4.23
N ILE A 404 17.97 -4.49 3.12
CA ILE A 404 16.66 -5.08 2.97
C ILE A 404 16.76 -6.27 2.02
N SER A 405 16.25 -7.42 2.44
CA SER A 405 16.18 -8.62 1.61
C SER A 405 14.84 -9.33 1.75
N GLY A 406 14.14 -9.43 0.62
CA GLY A 406 12.88 -10.14 0.46
C GLY A 406 13.00 -11.66 0.59
N GLY A 407 11.90 -12.33 0.27
CA GLY A 407 11.67 -13.76 0.37
C GLY A 407 11.88 -14.49 -0.95
N SER A 408 10.97 -15.40 -1.27
CA SER A 408 10.98 -16.17 -2.53
C SER A 408 9.68 -16.02 -3.32
N PHE A 409 8.90 -15.01 -2.96
CA PHE A 409 7.61 -14.66 -3.52
C PHE A 409 7.65 -13.19 -3.91
N THR A 410 6.60 -12.72 -4.58
CA THR A 410 6.49 -11.31 -4.97
C THR A 410 6.50 -10.42 -3.75
N ASP A 411 7.50 -9.55 -3.64
CA ASP A 411 7.70 -8.64 -2.53
C ASP A 411 7.61 -7.17 -2.96
N ILE A 412 7.36 -6.30 -1.98
CA ILE A 412 7.41 -4.85 -2.13
C ILE A 412 8.41 -4.32 -1.12
N LEU A 413 9.52 -3.79 -1.61
CA LEU A 413 10.65 -3.38 -0.79
C LEU A 413 10.95 -1.90 -1.02
N SER A 414 11.02 -1.13 0.06
CA SER A 414 11.32 0.31 0.03
C SER A 414 12.43 0.66 1.03
N GLY A 415 13.57 1.16 0.54
CA GLY A 415 14.66 1.68 1.37
C GLY A 415 14.24 2.94 2.15
N ASN A 416 13.54 3.84 1.48
CA ASN A 416 13.11 5.16 1.98
C ASN A 416 14.27 6.17 2.09
N GLU A 417 14.67 6.65 3.27
CA GLU A 417 15.70 7.69 3.40
C GLU A 417 17.07 7.13 3.80
N GLY A 418 18.03 7.15 2.88
CA GLY A 418 19.45 6.91 3.13
C GLY A 418 20.09 6.16 1.96
N ASN A 419 21.25 5.53 2.17
CA ASN A 419 21.92 4.78 1.09
C ASN A 419 21.70 3.29 1.35
N ASP A 420 20.68 2.76 0.72
CA ASP A 420 20.13 1.46 1.05
C ASP A 420 20.67 0.37 0.10
N THR A 421 20.67 -0.86 0.58
CA THR A 421 20.89 -2.05 -0.26
C THR A 421 19.63 -2.90 -0.19
N VAL A 422 18.92 -3.00 -1.31
CA VAL A 422 17.61 -3.65 -1.37
C VAL A 422 17.64 -4.79 -2.39
N SER A 423 17.29 -6.00 -1.95
CA SER A 423 17.28 -7.21 -2.78
C SER A 423 15.93 -7.92 -2.74
N GLY A 424 15.26 -8.04 -3.90
CA GLY A 424 14.02 -8.81 -4.08
C GLY A 424 14.20 -10.31 -3.86
N ARG A 425 15.22 -10.88 -4.51
CA ARG A 425 15.60 -12.31 -4.54
C ARG A 425 14.83 -13.11 -5.59
N ASP A 426 13.94 -14.01 -5.20
CA ASP A 426 13.17 -14.82 -6.13
C ASP A 426 11.74 -14.30 -6.05
N GLY A 427 11.08 -14.05 -7.18
CA GLY A 427 9.75 -13.46 -7.16
C GLY A 427 9.65 -12.32 -8.16
N ARG A 428 8.42 -11.88 -8.46
CA ARG A 428 8.25 -10.66 -9.25
C ARG A 428 8.17 -9.52 -8.27
N ASP A 429 9.26 -8.81 -8.05
CA ASP A 429 9.38 -7.88 -6.93
C ASP A 429 9.24 -6.43 -7.38
N PHE A 430 8.76 -5.58 -6.48
CA PHE A 430 8.81 -4.14 -6.60
C PHE A 430 9.87 -3.61 -5.63
N VAL A 431 10.96 -3.06 -6.16
CA VAL A 431 12.12 -2.61 -5.39
C VAL A 431 12.31 -1.11 -5.58
N ARG A 432 12.21 -0.35 -4.50
CA ARG A 432 12.36 1.11 -4.48
C ARG A 432 13.47 1.54 -3.53
N GLY A 433 14.41 2.34 -4.02
CA GLY A 433 15.49 2.92 -3.22
C GLY A 433 14.97 4.03 -2.33
N GLY A 434 14.54 5.14 -2.94
CA GLY A 434 13.95 6.26 -2.23
C GLY A 434 14.86 7.49 -2.32
N LYS A 435 15.40 7.96 -1.21
CA LYS A 435 16.30 9.11 -1.16
C LYS A 435 17.69 8.67 -0.69
N GLY A 436 18.66 8.75 -1.59
CA GLY A 436 20.08 8.58 -1.32
C GLY A 436 20.70 7.81 -2.47
N ASN A 437 21.87 7.23 -2.25
CA ASN A 437 22.54 6.48 -3.31
C ASN A 437 22.37 4.99 -3.04
N ASP A 438 21.40 4.37 -3.71
CA ASP A 438 20.92 3.04 -3.38
C ASP A 438 21.50 1.97 -4.31
N GLU A 439 21.63 0.75 -3.79
CA GLU A 439 21.94 -0.46 -4.57
C GLU A 439 20.71 -1.37 -4.61
N LEU A 440 20.08 -1.46 -5.77
CA LEU A 440 18.84 -2.19 -5.98
C LEU A 440 19.08 -3.44 -6.84
N ILE A 441 18.64 -4.58 -6.34
CA ILE A 441 18.77 -5.88 -6.99
C ILE A 441 17.36 -6.51 -7.06
N GLY A 442 16.85 -6.73 -8.27
CA GLY A 442 15.60 -7.48 -8.49
C GLY A 442 15.79 -8.94 -8.08
N GLY A 443 16.46 -9.70 -8.94
CA GLY A 443 16.89 -11.06 -8.65
C GLY A 443 16.47 -12.05 -9.73
N LYS A 444 15.51 -12.93 -9.46
CA LYS A 444 14.93 -13.85 -10.44
C LYS A 444 13.45 -13.53 -10.62
N ASP A 445 12.98 -13.77 -11.83
CA ASP A 445 11.65 -13.45 -12.33
C ASP A 445 11.53 -11.94 -12.65
N ASP A 446 10.36 -11.50 -13.11
CA ASP A 446 10.19 -10.18 -13.71
C ASP A 446 10.05 -9.09 -12.64
N ASP A 447 11.06 -8.23 -12.50
CA ASP A 447 11.13 -7.23 -11.42
C ASP A 447 10.85 -5.79 -11.87
N ILE A 448 10.49 -4.92 -10.92
CA ILE A 448 10.34 -3.47 -11.12
C ILE A 448 11.26 -2.73 -10.17
N LEU A 449 12.21 -1.95 -10.69
CA LEU A 449 13.22 -1.24 -9.92
C LEU A 449 13.09 0.28 -10.08
N VAL A 450 13.07 1.02 -8.97
CA VAL A 450 12.96 2.50 -8.93
C VAL A 450 14.00 3.07 -7.97
N GLY A 451 15.02 3.77 -8.49
CA GLY A 451 16.01 4.47 -7.65
C GLY A 451 15.44 5.66 -6.89
N ASP A 452 14.60 6.45 -7.58
CA ASP A 452 14.09 7.76 -7.14
C ASP A 452 15.19 8.84 -7.06
N HIS A 453 15.57 9.29 -5.86
CA HIS A 453 16.38 10.47 -5.63
C HIS A 453 17.78 10.08 -5.21
N GLY A 454 18.74 10.23 -6.12
CA GLY A 454 20.15 10.23 -5.78
C GLY A 454 20.97 9.66 -6.92
N VAL A 455 21.95 8.83 -6.59
CA VAL A 455 22.79 8.15 -7.59
C VAL A 455 22.68 6.67 -7.34
N ASP A 456 21.77 6.03 -8.07
CA ASP A 456 21.36 4.66 -7.79
C ASP A 456 22.00 3.66 -8.73
N ILE A 457 22.18 2.44 -8.26
CA ILE A 457 22.65 1.29 -9.05
C ILE A 457 21.51 0.27 -9.11
N LEU A 458 21.00 0.02 -10.30
CA LEU A 458 19.87 -0.87 -10.54
C LEU A 458 20.35 -2.11 -11.31
N THR A 459 20.11 -3.29 -10.75
CA THR A 459 20.45 -4.58 -11.35
C THR A 459 19.18 -5.44 -11.38
N GLY A 460 18.66 -5.73 -12.57
CA GLY A 460 17.41 -6.48 -12.72
C GLY A 460 17.59 -7.95 -12.36
N GLY A 461 18.63 -8.58 -12.89
CA GLY A 461 18.92 -9.99 -12.70
C GLY A 461 18.43 -10.87 -13.84
N LEU A 462 17.64 -11.90 -13.51
CA LEU A 462 17.08 -12.86 -14.47
C LEU A 462 15.59 -12.62 -14.61
N GLY A 463 15.12 -12.13 -15.74
CA GLY A 463 13.68 -11.91 -15.92
C GLY A 463 13.44 -10.84 -16.96
N ALA A 464 12.18 -10.50 -17.20
CA ALA A 464 11.83 -9.33 -17.98
C ALA A 464 11.70 -8.11 -17.05
N ASP A 465 12.80 -7.39 -16.84
CA ASP A 465 12.88 -6.38 -15.78
C ASP A 465 12.46 -4.99 -16.25
N SER A 466 11.92 -4.21 -15.32
CA SER A 466 11.39 -2.86 -15.58
C SER A 466 12.15 -1.83 -14.74
N PHE A 467 12.98 -1.03 -15.38
CA PHE A 467 13.76 0.02 -14.72
C PHE A 467 13.07 1.37 -14.85
N ILE A 468 12.72 2.01 -13.73
CA ILE A 468 12.01 3.30 -13.74
C ILE A 468 12.99 4.45 -13.53
N LEU A 469 12.99 5.38 -14.48
CA LEU A 469 13.73 6.64 -14.40
C LEU A 469 12.75 7.81 -14.26
N ARG A 470 12.97 8.66 -13.25
CA ARG A 470 12.01 9.69 -12.84
C ARG A 470 12.39 11.06 -13.39
N ALA A 471 11.87 11.43 -14.57
CA ALA A 471 12.17 12.75 -15.15
C ALA A 471 11.50 13.92 -14.39
N ASP A 472 10.50 13.64 -13.57
CA ASP A 472 9.76 14.60 -12.76
C ASP A 472 10.54 15.10 -11.53
N ILE A 473 11.56 14.36 -11.09
CA ILE A 473 12.35 14.69 -9.89
C ILE A 473 13.82 15.01 -10.15
N ILE A 474 14.29 14.90 -11.40
CA ILE A 474 15.67 15.22 -11.77
C ILE A 474 15.90 16.73 -11.81
N ASP A 475 16.94 17.18 -11.09
CA ASP A 475 17.40 18.57 -11.13
C ASP A 475 18.92 18.65 -11.39
N GLY A 476 19.30 19.08 -12.58
CA GLY A 476 20.66 19.58 -12.84
C GLY A 476 21.77 18.54 -12.99
N ILE A 477 21.45 17.28 -13.29
CA ILE A 477 22.45 16.22 -13.49
C ILE A 477 23.11 16.41 -14.87
N ASP A 478 24.36 16.88 -14.88
CA ASP A 478 25.14 17.10 -16.11
C ASP A 478 26.36 16.15 -16.23
N GLU A 479 26.72 15.44 -15.15
CA GLU A 479 27.86 14.52 -15.07
C GLU A 479 27.37 13.06 -14.95
N ILE A 480 28.00 12.15 -15.70
CA ILE A 480 27.56 10.74 -15.84
C ILE A 480 27.62 9.99 -14.51
N ASP A 481 28.59 10.31 -13.65
CA ASP A 481 28.78 9.70 -12.33
C ASP A 481 27.80 10.21 -11.26
N GLN A 482 26.88 11.10 -11.65
CA GLN A 482 25.81 11.62 -10.79
C GLN A 482 24.43 11.14 -11.25
N ALA A 483 24.38 10.23 -12.22
CA ALA A 483 23.14 9.67 -12.75
C ALA A 483 23.01 8.21 -12.33
N ASP A 484 21.77 7.74 -12.27
CA ASP A 484 21.47 6.33 -12.01
C ASP A 484 22.06 5.44 -13.10
N MET A 485 22.48 4.25 -12.69
CA MET A 485 23.12 3.25 -13.54
C MET A 485 22.30 1.97 -13.55
N ILE A 486 21.82 1.58 -14.73
CA ILE A 486 21.26 0.25 -14.98
C ILE A 486 22.42 -0.66 -15.43
N THR A 487 22.69 -1.73 -14.70
CA THR A 487 23.94 -2.49 -14.83
C THR A 487 23.88 -3.67 -15.79
N ASP A 488 22.70 -4.25 -16.02
CA ASP A 488 22.56 -5.56 -16.69
C ASP A 488 21.44 -5.63 -17.74
N PHE A 489 20.99 -4.48 -18.23
CA PHE A 489 19.90 -4.37 -19.21
C PHE A 489 20.04 -5.33 -20.41
N ASN A 490 19.08 -6.23 -20.56
CA ASN A 490 19.09 -7.29 -21.55
C ASN A 490 17.78 -7.40 -22.36
N VAL A 491 17.82 -6.92 -23.60
CA VAL A 491 16.69 -7.02 -24.54
C VAL A 491 16.27 -8.47 -24.84
N ALA A 492 17.17 -9.46 -24.67
CA ALA A 492 16.82 -10.86 -24.90
C ALA A 492 15.85 -11.41 -23.84
N ASP A 493 15.91 -10.87 -22.62
CA ASP A 493 15.02 -11.26 -21.52
C ASP A 493 13.75 -10.39 -21.49
N ASN A 494 13.70 -9.35 -22.33
CA ASN A 494 12.62 -8.36 -22.52
C ASN A 494 12.62 -7.23 -21.49
N ASP A 495 13.81 -6.85 -21.02
CA ASP A 495 13.96 -5.69 -20.17
C ASP A 495 13.46 -4.40 -20.84
N ARG A 496 12.92 -3.51 -20.02
CA ARG A 496 12.33 -2.25 -20.45
C ARG A 496 12.67 -1.12 -19.49
N ILE A 497 12.76 0.08 -20.05
CA ILE A 497 12.97 1.32 -19.28
C ILE A 497 11.67 2.11 -19.30
N ILE A 498 11.19 2.50 -18.12
CA ILE A 498 10.00 3.31 -17.94
C ILE A 498 10.44 4.70 -17.51
N VAL A 499 9.96 5.73 -18.20
CA VAL A 499 10.24 7.12 -17.84
C VAL A 499 8.98 7.76 -17.28
N VAL A 500 9.04 8.24 -16.05
CA VAL A 500 7.94 9.04 -15.48
C VAL A 500 8.02 10.45 -16.05
N ALA A 501 7.14 10.74 -17.02
CA ALA A 501 7.15 11.99 -17.74
C ALA A 501 5.84 12.26 -18.49
N ASN A 502 5.52 13.54 -18.68
CA ASN A 502 4.38 14.00 -19.49
C ASN A 502 4.78 14.26 -20.97
N PHE A 503 5.67 13.45 -21.54
CA PHE A 503 6.09 13.53 -22.95
C PHE A 503 6.27 12.15 -23.58
N ILE A 504 6.34 12.10 -24.91
CA ILE A 504 6.69 10.87 -25.65
C ILE A 504 8.22 10.77 -25.72
N PRO A 505 8.86 9.62 -25.41
CA PRO A 505 10.32 9.49 -25.39
C PRO A 505 11.03 9.96 -26.66
N SER A 506 10.46 9.67 -27.85
CA SER A 506 11.03 10.10 -29.14
C SER A 506 11.06 11.63 -29.35
N GLU A 507 10.33 12.39 -28.54
CA GLU A 507 10.29 13.85 -28.57
C GLU A 507 10.97 14.48 -27.36
N GLY A 508 11.00 13.77 -26.23
CA GLY A 508 11.52 14.26 -24.95
C GLY A 508 12.92 13.78 -24.61
N LEU A 509 13.46 12.75 -25.25
CA LEU A 509 14.77 12.17 -24.93
C LEU A 509 15.78 12.24 -26.07
N THR A 510 17.05 12.33 -25.70
CA THR A 510 18.21 12.16 -26.59
C THR A 510 19.16 11.13 -26.01
N TYR A 511 19.92 10.46 -26.86
CA TYR A 511 20.82 9.38 -26.47
C TYR A 511 22.23 9.65 -26.99
N GLU A 512 23.24 9.35 -26.17
CA GLU A 512 24.63 9.38 -26.57
C GLU A 512 25.39 8.16 -26.04
N LEU A 513 26.36 7.68 -26.82
CA LEU A 513 27.29 6.66 -26.33
C LEU A 513 28.47 7.34 -25.65
N PHE A 514 28.76 6.90 -24.43
CA PHE A 514 29.97 7.24 -23.70
C PHE A 514 30.69 5.95 -23.34
N ASP A 515 31.89 5.78 -23.90
CA ASP A 515 32.58 4.48 -23.93
C ASP A 515 31.70 3.37 -24.51
N ASP A 516 31.27 2.40 -23.70
CA ASP A 516 30.37 1.31 -24.11
C ASP A 516 28.94 1.46 -23.54
N ASP A 517 28.68 2.53 -22.76
CA ASP A 517 27.40 2.78 -22.09
C ASP A 517 26.52 3.76 -22.90
N THR A 518 25.21 3.58 -22.80
CA THR A 518 24.22 4.52 -23.36
C THR A 518 23.75 5.49 -22.29
N VAL A 519 23.98 6.78 -22.53
CA VAL A 519 23.52 7.88 -21.68
C VAL A 519 22.21 8.43 -22.23
N ILE A 520 21.18 8.47 -21.38
CA ILE A 520 19.85 9.00 -21.69
C ILE A 520 19.79 10.44 -21.17
N ARG A 521 19.36 11.38 -22.01
CA ARG A 521 19.24 12.80 -21.66
C ARG A 521 17.88 13.39 -21.99
N LEU A 522 17.43 14.33 -21.18
CA LEU A 522 16.26 15.16 -21.47
C LEU A 522 16.58 16.13 -22.62
N SER A 523 15.71 16.18 -23.63
CA SER A 523 15.92 16.97 -24.86
C SER A 523 15.87 18.48 -24.65
N ASP A 524 15.14 18.94 -23.63
CA ASP A 524 14.89 20.36 -23.37
C ASP A 524 15.98 21.00 -22.49
N SER A 525 16.43 20.29 -21.46
CA SER A 525 17.47 20.73 -20.53
C SER A 525 18.87 20.24 -20.90
N GLY A 526 18.98 19.03 -21.47
CA GLY A 526 20.22 18.31 -21.68
C GLY A 526 20.70 17.50 -20.47
N PHE A 527 19.96 17.55 -19.35
CA PHE A 527 20.30 16.78 -18.14
C PHE A 527 20.23 15.28 -18.39
N ILE A 528 21.10 14.54 -17.71
CA ILE A 528 21.16 13.09 -17.76
C ILE A 528 20.00 12.54 -16.93
N LEU A 529 19.22 11.67 -17.55
CA LEU A 529 18.11 10.94 -16.94
C LEU A 529 18.57 9.62 -16.33
N GLY A 530 19.58 8.98 -16.93
CA GLY A 530 20.15 7.72 -16.47
C GLY A 530 21.17 7.19 -17.47
N VAL A 531 21.90 6.16 -17.06
CA VAL A 531 22.94 5.49 -17.83
C VAL A 531 22.62 4.00 -17.89
N VAL A 532 22.77 3.41 -19.07
CA VAL A 532 22.54 1.97 -19.30
C VAL A 532 23.86 1.34 -19.70
N SER A 533 24.37 0.45 -18.86
CA SER A 533 25.70 -0.12 -19.02
C SER A 533 25.77 -1.08 -20.22
N GLU A 534 26.90 -1.02 -20.95
CA GLU A 534 27.26 -1.93 -22.05
C GLU A 534 26.15 -2.17 -23.11
N THR A 535 25.20 -1.25 -23.24
CA THR A 535 23.99 -1.40 -24.07
C THR A 535 24.01 -0.42 -25.24
N SER A 536 23.54 -0.85 -26.41
CA SER A 536 23.48 0.02 -27.60
C SER A 536 22.32 1.01 -27.53
N ILE A 537 22.48 2.20 -28.14
CA ILE A 537 21.41 3.20 -28.24
C ILE A 537 20.15 2.62 -28.89
N GLU A 538 20.30 1.79 -29.92
CA GLU A 538 19.15 1.20 -30.63
C GLU A 538 18.35 0.27 -29.71
N ASP A 539 19.03 -0.46 -28.84
CA ASP A 539 18.40 -1.37 -27.86
C ASP A 539 17.66 -0.58 -26.78
N VAL A 540 18.26 0.49 -26.25
CA VAL A 540 17.61 1.40 -25.28
C VAL A 540 16.41 2.11 -25.91
N GLU A 541 16.58 2.74 -27.08
CA GLU A 541 15.53 3.56 -27.72
C GLU A 541 14.30 2.72 -28.12
N ASN A 542 14.47 1.44 -28.44
CA ASN A 542 13.35 0.56 -28.82
C ASN A 542 12.60 -0.04 -27.62
N ASN A 543 13.17 0.00 -26.41
CA ASN A 543 12.61 -0.63 -25.21
C ASN A 543 12.34 0.40 -24.09
N ILE A 544 12.21 1.67 -24.45
CA ILE A 544 11.88 2.76 -23.52
C ILE A 544 10.50 3.35 -23.82
N PHE A 545 9.69 3.53 -22.78
CA PHE A 545 8.37 4.18 -22.87
C PHE A 545 8.19 5.16 -21.71
N ALA A 546 7.14 6.00 -21.78
CA ALA A 546 6.84 6.97 -20.74
C ALA A 546 5.44 6.75 -20.16
N VAL A 547 5.33 6.98 -18.86
CA VAL A 547 4.09 6.91 -18.07
C VAL A 547 3.88 8.25 -17.34
N PRO A 548 2.63 8.66 -17.07
CA PRO A 548 2.37 9.89 -16.36
C PRO A 548 2.80 9.80 -14.89
N GLU A 549 3.15 10.94 -14.28
CA GLU A 549 3.45 11.05 -12.85
C GLU A 549 2.27 10.65 -11.93
N THR A 550 1.06 10.55 -12.51
CA THR A 550 -0.15 10.12 -11.82
C THR A 550 -0.35 8.61 -11.83
N ASP A 551 0.56 7.84 -12.43
CA ASP A 551 0.50 6.37 -12.44
C ASP A 551 0.46 5.83 -11.00
N TYR A 552 -0.46 4.91 -10.72
CA TYR A 552 -0.73 4.49 -9.35
C TYR A 552 0.45 3.72 -8.73
N ALA A 553 1.21 2.96 -9.52
CA ALA A 553 2.35 2.20 -9.00
C ALA A 553 3.46 3.07 -8.43
N LEU A 554 3.55 4.34 -8.85
CA LEU A 554 4.52 5.29 -8.27
C LEU A 554 4.19 5.65 -6.82
N ARG A 555 2.98 5.33 -6.37
CA ARG A 555 2.60 5.45 -4.97
C ARG A 555 3.17 4.31 -4.14
N LEU A 556 3.43 3.13 -4.72
CA LEU A 556 4.06 2.00 -4.03
C LEU A 556 5.44 2.44 -3.52
N GLY A 557 5.64 2.47 -2.21
CA GLY A 557 6.84 3.02 -1.56
C GLY A 557 6.50 3.70 -0.27
#